data_AF-A0A9W4U2Q3-F1
#
_entry.id   AF-A0A9W4U2Q3-F1
#
_cell.length_a   1.000
_cell.length_b   1.000
_cell.length_c   1.000
_cell.angle_alpha   90.00
_cell.angle_beta   90.00
_cell.angle_gamma   90.00
#
_symmetry.space_group_name_H-M   'P 1'
#
loop_
_entity.id
_entity.type
_entity.pdbx_description
1 polymer ?
#
loop_
_entity_poly.entity_id
_entity_poly.type
_entity_poly.pdbx_seq_one_letter_code
_entity_poly.pdbx_strand_id
1 'polypeptide(L)'
;MSTTTTTTTTALIQLTSITTALLSSGAITTLSIFDIPEIRSQPASRALPLTRWLFSRGSHIFPTASALSTTGFLYLAYTHLPSSSSFTSPTPWTQITDAAQGQAGLYALAALLTASIAPVTMFIMLPTNFRLIRINEELGGSRSAESAAAAKGKKGKGEGVRSAEESVDGKGDVSQWSDLSGP
;
A
#
# COMPACT_ATOMS: atom_id res chain seq x y z
N MET A 1 -11.14 -37.87 15.56
CA MET A 1 -11.07 -36.40 15.78
C MET A 1 -9.74 -36.10 16.44
N SER A 2 -8.71 -35.76 15.66
CA SER A 2 -7.41 -35.37 16.22
C SER A 2 -7.48 -33.90 16.60
N THR A 3 -7.44 -33.61 17.90
CA THR A 3 -7.32 -32.28 18.47
C THR A 3 -5.91 -31.76 18.26
N THR A 4 -5.68 -31.02 17.17
CA THR A 4 -4.42 -30.31 16.93
C THR A 4 -4.20 -29.34 18.09
N THR A 5 -3.21 -29.61 18.95
CA THR A 5 -2.90 -28.77 20.09
C THR A 5 -2.26 -27.48 19.55
N THR A 6 -3.03 -26.39 19.49
CA THR A 6 -2.52 -25.08 19.09
C THR A 6 -1.48 -24.63 20.10
N THR A 7 -0.21 -24.59 19.68
CA THR A 7 0.86 -24.02 20.50
C THR A 7 0.65 -22.52 20.65
N THR A 8 1.06 -21.93 21.78
CA THR A 8 0.99 -20.48 22.02
C THR A 8 1.61 -19.70 20.85
N THR A 9 2.71 -20.21 20.27
CA THR A 9 3.37 -19.63 19.11
C THR A 9 2.47 -19.59 17.88
N THR A 10 1.80 -20.68 17.53
CA THR A 10 0.88 -20.72 16.38
C THR A 10 -0.31 -19.78 16.58
N ALA A 11 -0.84 -19.67 17.81
CA ALA A 11 -1.93 -18.74 18.12
C ALA A 11 -1.50 -17.27 17.96
N LEU A 12 -0.28 -16.92 18.42
CA LEU A 12 0.27 -15.57 18.27
C LEU A 12 0.50 -15.22 16.80
N ILE A 13 1.05 -16.14 16.00
CA ILE A 13 1.26 -15.92 14.57
C ILE A 13 -0.08 -15.74 13.86
N GLN A 14 -1.09 -16.55 14.19
CA GLN A 14 -2.42 -16.43 13.63
C GLN A 14 -3.05 -15.08 13.98
N LEU A 15 -3.04 -14.68 15.25
CA LEU A 15 -3.58 -13.40 15.70
C LEU A 15 -2.89 -12.22 14.99
N THR A 16 -1.56 -12.18 15.02
CA THR A 16 -0.79 -11.08 14.43
C THR A 16 -0.98 -11.00 12.91
N SER A 17 -1.00 -12.13 12.21
CA SER A 17 -1.21 -12.17 10.75
C SER A 17 -2.60 -11.69 10.35
N ILE A 18 -3.64 -12.15 11.06
CA ILE A 18 -5.04 -11.76 10.82
C ILE A 18 -5.25 -10.29 11.14
N THR A 19 -4.82 -9.84 12.32
CA THR A 19 -4.98 -8.44 12.73
C THR A 19 -4.26 -7.50 11.76
N THR A 20 -3.02 -7.83 11.37
CA THR A 20 -2.27 -7.02 10.40
C THR A 20 -2.96 -6.96 9.04
N ALA A 21 -3.49 -8.10 8.56
CA ALA A 21 -4.19 -8.17 7.28
C ALA A 21 -5.50 -7.36 7.31
N LEU A 22 -6.30 -7.51 8.37
CA LEU A 22 -7.58 -6.81 8.52
C LEU A 22 -7.39 -5.30 8.70
N LEU A 23 -6.44 -4.87 9.53
CA LEU A 23 -6.13 -3.45 9.69
C LEU A 23 -5.64 -2.83 8.39
N SER A 24 -4.75 -3.52 7.66
CA SER A 24 -4.25 -3.04 6.37
C SER A 24 -5.37 -2.95 5.34
N SER A 25 -6.20 -3.99 5.23
CA SER A 25 -7.35 -4.00 4.32
C SER A 25 -8.36 -2.90 4.66
N GLY A 26 -8.67 -2.73 5.95
CA GLY A 26 -9.56 -1.68 6.42
C GLY A 26 -9.03 -0.28 6.11
N ALA A 27 -7.75 -0.03 6.39
CA ALA A 27 -7.11 1.24 6.06
C ALA A 27 -7.10 1.53 4.55
N ILE A 28 -6.78 0.55 3.71
CA ILE A 28 -6.85 0.70 2.23
C ILE A 28 -8.28 0.98 1.78
N THR A 29 -9.26 0.31 2.39
CA THR A 29 -10.69 0.51 2.09
C THR A 29 -11.12 1.93 2.44
N THR A 30 -10.77 2.41 3.64
CA THR A 30 -11.05 3.79 4.08
C THR A 30 -10.39 4.80 3.15
N LEU A 31 -9.11 4.61 2.81
CA LEU A 31 -8.39 5.46 1.85
C LEU A 31 -9.11 5.53 0.50
N SER A 32 -9.61 4.39 0.02
CA SER A 32 -10.24 4.29 -1.30
C SER A 32 -11.64 4.92 -1.33
N ILE A 33 -12.43 4.75 -0.25
CA ILE A 33 -13.83 5.17 -0.21
C ILE A 33 -13.98 6.63 0.25
N PHE A 34 -13.11 7.11 1.14
CA PHE A 34 -13.25 8.44 1.75
C PHE A 34 -12.11 9.37 1.34
N ASP A 35 -10.86 9.01 1.66
CA ASP A 35 -9.74 9.95 1.56
C ASP A 35 -9.39 10.29 0.11
N ILE A 36 -9.36 9.31 -0.81
CA ILE A 36 -9.07 9.58 -2.23
C ILE A 36 -10.14 10.46 -2.86
N PRO A 37 -11.46 10.19 -2.73
CA PRO A 37 -12.49 11.11 -3.20
C PRO A 37 -12.37 12.51 -2.62
N GLU A 38 -12.09 12.63 -1.32
CA GLU A 38 -11.91 13.93 -0.67
C GLU A 38 -10.70 14.69 -1.22
N ILE A 39 -9.54 14.04 -1.31
CA ILE A 39 -8.32 14.64 -1.88
C ILE A 39 -8.57 15.08 -3.33
N ARG A 40 -9.29 14.29 -4.12
CA ARG A 40 -9.63 14.64 -5.51
C ARG A 40 -10.60 15.82 -5.64
N SER A 41 -11.38 16.11 -4.61
CA SER A 41 -12.28 17.26 -4.57
C SER A 41 -11.55 18.57 -4.26
N GLN A 42 -10.32 18.50 -3.76
CA GLN A 42 -9.52 19.67 -3.43
C GLN A 42 -8.84 20.23 -4.68
N PRO A 43 -8.54 21.56 -4.71
CA PRO A 43 -7.73 22.13 -5.77
C PRO A 43 -6.35 21.45 -5.86
N ALA A 44 -5.77 21.42 -7.06
CA ALA A 44 -4.49 20.74 -7.33
C ALA A 44 -3.38 21.17 -6.37
N SER A 45 -3.41 22.44 -5.94
CA SER A 45 -2.52 23.04 -4.94
C SER A 45 -2.44 22.28 -3.61
N ARG A 46 -3.53 21.64 -3.18
CA ARG A 46 -3.61 20.85 -1.95
C ARG A 46 -3.64 19.36 -2.23
N ALA A 47 -4.30 18.94 -3.31
CA ALA A 47 -4.43 17.54 -3.66
C ALA A 47 -3.08 16.89 -3.98
N LEU A 48 -2.19 17.59 -4.70
CA LEU A 48 -0.91 17.03 -5.13
C LEU A 48 0.07 16.78 -3.96
N PRO A 49 0.32 17.72 -3.02
CA PRO A 49 1.16 17.44 -1.86
C PRO A 49 0.60 16.32 -0.98
N LEU A 50 -0.72 16.30 -0.74
CA LEU A 50 -1.37 15.25 0.05
C LEU A 50 -1.23 13.87 -0.60
N THR A 51 -1.45 13.78 -1.92
CA THR A 51 -1.27 12.52 -2.66
C THR A 51 0.17 12.04 -2.63
N ARG A 52 1.15 12.95 -2.77
CA ARG A 52 2.58 12.62 -2.69
C ARG A 52 2.97 12.13 -1.29
N TRP A 53 2.51 12.80 -0.25
CA TRP A 53 2.76 12.39 1.13
C TRP A 53 2.15 11.02 1.43
N LEU A 54 0.89 10.81 1.03
CA LEU A 54 0.18 9.56 1.20
C LEU A 54 0.89 8.42 0.48
N PHE A 55 1.32 8.63 -0.77
CA PHE A 55 2.09 7.64 -1.52
C PHE A 55 3.42 7.34 -0.85
N SER A 56 4.18 8.36 -0.44
CA SER A 56 5.48 8.19 0.20
C SER A 56 5.44 7.43 1.53
N ARG A 57 4.37 7.58 2.32
CA ARG A 57 4.20 6.84 3.58
C ARG A 57 3.58 5.46 3.33
N GLY A 58 2.55 5.41 2.48
CA GLY A 58 1.84 4.17 2.14
C GLY A 58 2.72 3.12 1.47
N SER A 59 3.69 3.55 0.66
CA SER A 59 4.63 2.65 -0.04
C SER A 59 5.52 1.82 0.88
N HIS A 60 5.65 2.20 2.16
CA HIS A 60 6.39 1.43 3.15
C HIS A 60 5.49 0.65 4.11
N ILE A 61 4.30 1.15 4.42
CA ILE A 61 3.42 0.53 5.41
C ILE A 61 2.71 -0.69 4.82
N PHE A 62 1.97 -0.53 3.73
CA PHE A 62 1.10 -1.59 3.21
C PHE A 62 1.87 -2.77 2.59
N PRO A 63 2.98 -2.57 1.85
CA PRO A 63 3.79 -3.69 1.38
C PRO A 63 4.42 -4.47 2.52
N THR A 64 4.90 -3.80 3.57
CA THR A 64 5.50 -4.46 4.74
C THR A 64 4.44 -5.26 5.51
N ALA A 65 3.26 -4.68 5.72
CA ALA A 65 2.15 -5.37 6.37
C ALA A 65 1.67 -6.59 5.57
N SER A 66 1.56 -6.46 4.24
CA SER A 66 1.25 -7.57 3.34
C SER A 66 2.31 -8.67 3.40
N ALA A 67 3.60 -8.33 3.37
CA ALA A 67 4.68 -9.30 3.47
C ALA A 67 4.67 -10.03 4.82
N LEU A 68 4.44 -9.30 5.92
CA LEU A 68 4.35 -9.87 7.26
C LEU A 68 3.19 -10.86 7.38
N SER A 69 1.97 -10.45 6.99
CA SER A 69 0.78 -11.32 7.02
C SER A 69 0.93 -12.52 6.10
N THR A 70 1.45 -12.34 4.89
CA THR A 70 1.67 -13.43 3.92
C THR A 70 2.65 -14.45 4.49
N THR A 71 3.75 -14.01 5.08
CA THR A 71 4.75 -14.90 5.68
C THR A 71 4.15 -15.69 6.85
N GLY A 72 3.38 -15.04 7.72
CA GLY A 72 2.70 -15.71 8.82
C GLY A 72 1.66 -16.73 8.36
N PHE A 73 0.87 -16.40 7.33
CA PHE A 73 -0.07 -17.36 6.73
C PHE A 73 0.62 -18.52 6.02
N LEU A 74 1.73 -18.30 5.32
CA LEU A 74 2.53 -19.38 4.74
C LEU A 74 3.11 -20.30 5.82
N TYR A 75 3.60 -19.74 6.92
CA TYR A 75 4.07 -20.52 8.07
C TYR A 75 2.93 -21.37 8.67
N LEU A 76 1.74 -20.79 8.86
CA LEU A 76 0.58 -21.54 9.37
C LEU A 76 0.10 -22.60 8.38
N ALA A 77 0.13 -22.32 7.09
CA ALA A 77 -0.16 -23.32 6.06
C ALA A 77 0.82 -24.48 6.17
N TYR A 78 2.12 -24.20 6.27
CA TYR A 78 3.18 -25.19 6.43
C TYR A 78 2.99 -26.07 7.66
N THR A 79 2.68 -25.50 8.83
CA THR A 79 2.51 -26.27 10.07
C THR A 79 1.23 -27.10 10.11
N HIS A 80 0.25 -26.79 9.26
CA HIS A 80 -1.01 -27.53 9.15
C HIS A 80 -1.03 -28.52 7.98
N LEU A 81 0.10 -28.72 7.28
CA LEU A 81 0.18 -29.78 6.27
C LEU A 81 -0.04 -31.15 6.94
N PRO A 82 -0.86 -32.03 6.33
CA PRO A 82 -1.01 -33.38 6.83
C PRO A 82 0.35 -34.10 6.84
N SER A 83 0.67 -34.77 7.95
CA SER A 83 1.87 -35.61 8.03
C SER A 83 1.84 -36.70 6.96
N SER A 84 3.00 -37.01 6.38
CA SER A 84 3.22 -37.94 5.27
C SER A 84 2.63 -39.35 5.45
N SER A 85 2.20 -39.70 6.67
CA SER A 85 1.56 -40.96 7.05
C SER A 85 0.07 -41.07 6.68
N SER A 86 -0.60 -39.99 6.24
CA SER A 86 -2.02 -40.03 5.81
C SER A 86 -2.22 -39.95 4.29
N PHE A 87 -1.14 -40.10 3.51
CA PHE A 87 -1.18 -40.09 2.04
C PHE A 87 -1.63 -41.43 1.48
N THR A 88 -2.92 -41.73 1.62
CA THR A 88 -3.55 -42.94 1.05
C THR A 88 -3.91 -42.76 -0.44
N SER A 89 -3.67 -41.56 -1.01
CA SER A 89 -4.16 -41.17 -2.33
C SER A 89 -3.10 -41.47 -3.43
N PRO A 90 -3.44 -42.25 -4.47
CA PRO A 90 -2.48 -42.77 -5.45
C PRO A 90 -2.01 -41.77 -6.52
N THR A 91 -2.52 -40.53 -6.53
CA THR A 91 -2.17 -39.53 -7.54
C THR A 91 -1.75 -38.18 -6.93
N PRO A 92 -0.76 -37.48 -7.52
CA PRO A 92 -0.30 -36.19 -7.01
C PRO A 92 -1.39 -35.10 -7.07
N TRP A 93 -2.37 -35.23 -7.96
CA TRP A 93 -3.50 -34.29 -8.05
C TRP A 93 -4.43 -34.43 -6.83
N THR A 94 -4.86 -35.63 -6.48
CA THR A 94 -5.77 -35.82 -5.33
C THR A 94 -5.15 -35.38 -4.00
N GLN A 95 -3.81 -35.44 -3.90
CA GLN A 95 -3.06 -34.95 -2.73
C GLN A 95 -3.09 -33.42 -2.61
N ILE A 96 -3.02 -32.69 -3.72
CA ILE A 96 -3.12 -31.23 -3.74
C ILE A 96 -4.54 -30.79 -3.37
N THR A 97 -5.57 -31.48 -3.85
CA THR A 97 -6.96 -31.15 -3.52
C THR A 97 -7.28 -31.42 -2.05
N ASP A 98 -6.77 -32.52 -1.48
CA ASP A 98 -7.01 -32.84 -0.06
C ASP A 98 -6.27 -31.85 0.87
N ALA A 99 -5.04 -31.46 0.52
CA ALA A 99 -4.30 -30.42 1.24
C ALA A 99 -4.97 -29.03 1.11
N ALA A 100 -5.59 -28.75 -0.04
CA ALA A 100 -6.31 -27.50 -0.30
C ALA A 100 -7.69 -27.42 0.38
N GLN A 101 -8.32 -28.55 0.73
CA GLN A 101 -9.60 -28.58 1.43
C GLN A 101 -9.48 -28.44 2.96
N GLY A 102 -8.27 -28.60 3.51
CA GLY A 102 -8.00 -28.48 4.95
C GLY A 102 -7.68 -27.07 5.43
N GLN A 103 -7.36 -26.95 6.73
CA GLN A 103 -6.91 -25.68 7.34
C GLN A 103 -5.66 -25.10 6.65
N ALA A 104 -4.75 -25.96 6.17
CA ALA A 104 -3.59 -25.55 5.40
C ALA A 104 -3.99 -24.81 4.11
N GLY A 105 -5.02 -25.29 3.41
CA GLY A 105 -5.56 -24.66 2.21
C GLY A 105 -6.16 -23.27 2.49
N LEU A 106 -6.86 -23.11 3.63
CA LEU A 106 -7.40 -21.81 4.03
C LEU A 106 -6.29 -20.80 4.33
N TYR A 107 -5.21 -21.21 5.02
CA TYR A 107 -4.07 -20.35 5.26
C TYR A 107 -3.30 -20.04 3.97
N ALA A 108 -3.15 -20.99 3.06
CA ALA A 108 -2.54 -20.77 1.76
C ALA A 108 -3.36 -19.78 0.91
N LEU A 109 -4.69 -19.91 0.91
CA LEU A 109 -5.60 -18.96 0.27
C LEU A 109 -5.46 -17.57 0.89
N ALA A 110 -5.41 -17.48 2.22
CA ALA A 110 -5.19 -16.20 2.91
C ALA A 110 -3.85 -15.56 2.53
N ALA A 111 -2.77 -16.34 2.44
CA ALA A 111 -1.47 -15.87 1.99
C ALA A 111 -1.51 -15.34 0.54
N LEU A 112 -2.17 -16.07 -0.36
CA LEU A 112 -2.35 -15.64 -1.75
C LEU A 112 -3.16 -14.34 -1.82
N LEU A 113 -4.23 -14.24 -1.04
CA LEU A 113 -5.07 -13.04 -0.98
C LEU A 113 -4.28 -11.84 -0.47
N THR A 114 -3.49 -11.99 0.59
CA THR A 114 -2.67 -10.88 1.11
C THR A 114 -1.53 -10.51 0.16
N ALA A 115 -0.94 -11.48 -0.54
CA ALA A 115 0.11 -11.24 -1.53
C ALA A 115 -0.42 -10.59 -2.82
N SER A 116 -1.72 -10.74 -3.12
CA SER A 116 -2.34 -10.22 -4.35
C SER A 116 -2.27 -8.69 -4.49
N ILE A 117 -2.00 -7.96 -3.41
CA ILE A 117 -1.76 -6.52 -3.48
C ILE A 117 -0.49 -6.17 -4.26
N ALA A 118 0.54 -7.03 -4.21
CA ALA A 118 1.83 -6.79 -4.83
C ALA A 118 1.74 -6.53 -6.35
N PRO A 119 1.07 -7.37 -7.17
CA PRO A 119 0.93 -7.08 -8.60
C PRO A 119 0.17 -5.79 -8.88
N VAL A 120 -0.89 -5.48 -8.12
CA VAL A 120 -1.62 -4.21 -8.28
C VAL A 120 -0.71 -3.02 -8.00
N THR A 121 0.06 -3.09 -6.91
CA THR A 121 1.00 -2.02 -6.55
C THR A 121 2.13 -1.88 -7.59
N MET A 122 2.74 -2.99 -8.03
CA MET A 122 3.86 -2.95 -8.98
C MET A 122 3.44 -2.51 -10.38
N PHE A 123 2.37 -3.06 -10.92
CA PHE A 123 2.00 -2.85 -12.33
C PHE A 123 1.09 -1.65 -12.55
N ILE A 124 0.34 -1.21 -11.53
CA ILE A 124 -0.63 -0.13 -11.67
C ILE A 124 -0.19 1.09 -10.85
N MET A 125 0.01 0.94 -9.55
CA MET A 125 0.24 2.10 -8.67
C MET A 125 1.61 2.75 -8.90
N LEU A 126 2.70 1.98 -8.88
CA LEU A 126 4.05 2.52 -9.07
C LEU A 126 4.22 3.33 -10.36
N PRO A 127 3.92 2.79 -11.56
CA PRO A 127 4.13 3.54 -12.80
C PRO A 127 3.22 4.77 -12.88
N THR A 128 1.98 4.67 -12.41
CA THR A 128 1.05 5.80 -12.40
C THR A 128 1.53 6.92 -11.48
N ASN A 129 1.97 6.60 -10.26
CA ASN A 129 2.47 7.60 -9.32
C ASN A 129 3.77 8.25 -9.80
N PHE A 130 4.71 7.49 -10.35
CA PHE A 130 5.93 8.07 -10.93
C PHE A 130 5.64 8.98 -12.13
N ARG A 131 4.66 8.62 -12.97
CA ARG A 131 4.21 9.49 -14.06
C ARG A 131 3.62 10.79 -13.53
N LEU A 132 2.79 10.74 -12.49
CA LEU A 132 2.21 11.92 -11.87
C LEU A 132 3.27 12.83 -11.23
N ILE A 133 4.26 12.24 -10.56
CA ILE A 133 5.40 12.99 -10.00
C ILE A 133 6.16 13.70 -11.12
N ARG A 134 6.47 13.00 -12.22
CA ARG A 134 7.16 13.58 -13.36
C ARG A 134 6.39 14.74 -14.00
N ILE A 135 5.08 14.57 -14.23
CA ILE A 135 4.23 15.65 -14.77
C ILE A 135 4.22 16.84 -13.82
N ASN A 136 4.12 16.61 -12.50
CA ASN A 136 4.17 17.67 -11.51
C ASN A 136 5.51 18.43 -11.54
N GLU A 137 6.62 17.71 -11.67
CA GLU A 137 7.96 18.32 -11.80
C GLU A 137 8.13 19.11 -13.10
N GLU A 138 7.65 18.57 -14.23
CA GLU A 138 7.66 19.24 -15.55
C GLU A 138 6.83 20.54 -15.54
N LEU A 139 5.71 20.55 -14.82
CA LEU A 139 4.86 21.73 -14.63
C LEU A 139 5.40 22.70 -13.55
N GLY A 140 6.58 22.42 -12.98
CA GLY A 140 7.27 23.32 -12.06
C GLY A 140 6.97 23.09 -10.58
N GLY A 141 6.18 22.07 -10.22
CA GLY A 141 5.83 21.74 -8.84
C GLY A 141 5.00 22.81 -8.15
N SER A 142 4.48 23.77 -8.92
CA SER A 142 3.84 24.98 -8.43
C SER A 142 2.32 24.86 -8.45
N ARG A 143 1.69 25.40 -7.42
CA ARG A 143 0.26 25.32 -7.16
C ARG A 143 -0.65 26.18 -8.04
N SER A 144 -0.09 27.13 -8.79
CA SER A 144 -0.78 28.10 -9.65
C SER A 144 0.19 28.76 -10.61
N ALA A 145 -0.33 29.46 -11.62
CA ALA A 145 0.47 30.26 -12.55
C ALA A 145 1.34 31.33 -11.83
N GLU A 146 0.80 31.95 -10.78
CA GLU A 146 1.52 32.94 -9.99
C GLU A 146 2.62 32.30 -9.11
N SER A 147 2.33 31.15 -8.50
CA SER A 147 3.34 30.36 -7.79
C SER A 147 4.40 29.79 -8.73
N ALA A 148 4.05 29.48 -9.98
CA ALA A 148 4.98 29.05 -11.02
C ALA A 148 5.92 30.18 -11.43
N ALA A 149 5.38 31.40 -11.57
CA ALA A 149 6.16 32.59 -11.84
C ALA A 149 7.10 32.93 -10.67
N ALA A 150 6.62 32.86 -9.43
CA ALA A 150 7.43 33.06 -8.23
C ALA A 150 8.54 32.00 -8.09
N ALA A 151 8.24 30.74 -8.40
CA ALA A 151 9.22 29.65 -8.40
C ALA A 151 10.27 29.80 -9.51
N LYS A 152 9.88 30.23 -10.72
CA LYS A 152 10.81 30.55 -11.82
C LYS A 152 11.75 31.71 -11.46
N GLY A 153 11.26 32.72 -10.75
CA GLY A 153 12.09 33.83 -10.23
C GLY A 153 13.13 33.39 -9.20
N LYS A 154 12.89 32.29 -8.48
CA LYS A 154 13.81 31.71 -7.47
C LYS A 154 14.77 30.66 -8.03
N LYS A 155 14.39 29.91 -9.07
CA LYS A 155 15.28 28.96 -9.77
C LYS A 155 16.55 29.63 -10.33
N GLY A 156 16.53 30.93 -10.60
CA GLY A 156 17.72 31.70 -10.97
C GLY A 156 18.72 31.97 -9.82
N LYS A 157 18.37 31.68 -8.57
CA LYS A 157 19.18 31.93 -7.36
C LYS A 157 19.78 30.66 -6.71
N GLY A 158 19.68 29.49 -7.37
CA GLY A 158 20.32 28.26 -6.90
C GLY A 158 19.59 27.51 -5.77
N GLU A 159 18.35 27.89 -5.43
CA GLU A 159 17.52 27.11 -4.51
C GLU A 159 17.04 25.82 -5.21
N GLY A 160 17.51 24.68 -4.72
CA GLY A 160 17.28 23.34 -5.28
C GLY A 160 15.83 22.83 -5.18
N VAL A 161 15.62 21.60 -5.66
CA VAL A 161 14.33 20.90 -5.67
C VAL A 161 13.75 20.83 -4.25
N ARG A 162 12.50 21.32 -4.07
CA ARG A 162 11.78 21.32 -2.79
C ARG A 162 11.65 19.90 -2.22
N SER A 163 11.81 19.78 -0.90
CA SER A 163 11.49 18.52 -0.21
C SER A 163 9.97 18.28 -0.17
N ALA A 164 9.54 17.05 0.16
CA ALA A 164 8.12 16.73 0.30
C ALA A 164 7.47 17.56 1.43
N GLU A 165 8.19 17.77 2.52
CA GLU A 165 7.78 18.57 3.67
C GLU A 165 7.64 20.05 3.30
N GLU A 166 8.62 20.62 2.61
CA GLU A 166 8.57 22.02 2.17
C GLU A 166 7.45 22.30 1.16
N SER A 167 7.09 21.29 0.35
CA SER A 167 5.95 21.36 -0.55
C SER A 167 4.60 21.29 0.20
N VAL A 168 4.50 20.51 1.28
CA VAL A 168 3.28 20.40 2.10
C VAL A 168 3.06 21.67 2.91
N ASP A 169 4.13 22.24 3.48
CA ASP A 169 4.06 23.50 4.25
C ASP A 169 3.88 24.73 3.35
N GLY A 170 3.94 24.54 2.04
CA GLY A 170 3.75 25.62 1.08
C GLY A 170 4.82 26.70 1.15
N LYS A 171 6.03 26.33 1.55
CA LYS A 171 7.11 27.25 1.88
C LYS A 171 7.55 28.02 0.62
N GLY A 172 7.36 29.33 0.66
CA GLY A 172 7.75 30.24 -0.42
C GLY A 172 6.82 30.30 -1.62
N ASP A 173 5.61 29.74 -1.52
CA ASP A 173 4.52 29.94 -2.46
C ASP A 173 3.66 31.17 -2.12
N VAL A 174 2.88 31.64 -3.10
CA VAL A 174 1.86 32.65 -2.86
C VAL A 174 0.71 32.10 -2.01
N SER A 175 0.08 32.99 -1.25
CA SER A 175 -0.99 32.63 -0.32
C SER A 175 -2.17 32.01 -1.07
N GLN A 176 -2.52 30.78 -0.70
CA GLN A 176 -3.64 30.03 -1.28
C GLN A 176 -5.02 30.70 -1.10
N TRP A 177 -5.11 31.68 -0.20
CA TRP A 177 -6.36 32.40 0.09
C TRP A 177 -6.50 33.69 -0.73
N SER A 178 -5.40 34.16 -1.32
CA SER A 178 -5.35 35.42 -2.08
C SER A 178 -4.98 35.20 -3.55
N ASP A 179 -4.43 34.04 -3.88
CA ASP A 179 -4.09 33.66 -5.24
C ASP A 179 -5.34 33.22 -6.01
N LEU A 180 -5.74 34.07 -6.96
CA LEU A 180 -6.87 33.87 -7.87
C LEU A 180 -6.40 33.53 -9.29
N SER A 181 -5.09 33.31 -9.50
CA SER A 181 -4.50 33.15 -10.83
C SER A 181 -4.88 31.84 -11.53
N GLY A 182 -5.59 30.95 -10.83
CA GLY A 182 -6.01 29.65 -11.35
C GLY A 182 -4.87 28.64 -11.41
N PRO A 183 -5.18 27.36 -11.68
CA PRO A 183 -4.18 26.32 -11.87
C PRO A 183 -3.33 26.54 -13.12
#